data_AF-A0A3M1ET06-F1
#
_entry.id   AF-A0A3M1ET06-F1
#
_cell.length_a   1.000
_cell.length_b   1.000
_cell.length_c   1.000
_cell.angle_alpha   90.00
_cell.angle_beta   90.00
_cell.angle_gamma   90.00
#
_symmetry.space_group_name_H-M   'P 1'
#
loop_
_entity.id
_entity.type
_entity.pdbx_description
1 polymer ?
#
loop_
_entity_poly.entity_id
_entity_poly.type
_entity_poly.pdbx_seq_one_letter_code
_entity_poly.pdbx_strand_id
1 'polypeptide(L)' 'MVACVRQQPGCYGARMTGAGFGGCAVALMAADAVEAAIPAVVQAYHARTGLRPAVYPTRAAAGASVIPIDNTR' A
#
# COMPACT_ATOMS: atom_id res chain seq x y z
N MET A 1 7.68 -7.68 -2.79
CA MET A 1 6.40 -6.99 -2.61
C MET A 1 5.43 -7.24 -3.75
N VAL A 2 5.68 -6.75 -4.98
CA VAL A 2 4.76 -6.89 -6.15
C VAL A 2 4.28 -8.33 -6.34
N ALA A 3 5.19 -9.30 -6.34
CA ALA A 3 4.83 -10.71 -6.47
C ALA A 3 3.98 -11.23 -5.28
N CYS A 4 4.16 -10.71 -4.06
CA CYS A 4 3.37 -11.15 -2.90
C CYS A 4 1.92 -10.65 -2.98
N VAL A 5 1.71 -9.41 -3.41
CA VAL A 5 0.36 -8.82 -3.52
C VAL A 5 -0.41 -9.30 -4.74
N ARG A 6 0.26 -9.59 -5.87
CA ARG A 6 -0.38 -10.17 -7.07
C ARG A 6 -1.02 -11.55 -6.85
N GLN A 7 -0.59 -12.26 -5.81
CA GLN A 7 -1.13 -13.59 -5.46
C GLN A 7 -2.35 -13.50 -4.53
N GLN A 8 -2.73 -12.30 -4.08
CA GLN A 8 -3.87 -12.15 -3.18
C GLN A 8 -5.17 -12.08 -3.97
N PRO A 9 -6.25 -12.71 -3.46
CA PRO A 9 -7.60 -12.49 -3.98
C PRO A 9 -7.94 -11.00 -4.01
N GLY A 10 -8.65 -10.57 -5.06
CA GLY A 10 -9.04 -9.17 -5.22
C GLY A 10 -7.94 -8.24 -5.73
N CYS A 11 -6.72 -8.72 -6.01
CA CYS A 11 -5.68 -7.90 -6.63
C CYS A 11 -5.85 -7.83 -8.16
N TYR A 12 -6.15 -6.64 -8.68
CA TYR A 12 -6.27 -6.39 -10.11
C TYR A 12 -4.92 -6.19 -10.79
N GLY A 13 -3.91 -5.75 -10.01
CA GLY A 13 -2.56 -5.55 -10.51
C GLY A 13 -1.68 -4.80 -9.53
N ALA A 14 -0.37 -4.96 -9.68
CA ALA A 14 0.61 -4.25 -8.86
C ALA A 14 1.91 -3.99 -9.62
N ARG A 15 2.62 -2.93 -9.25
CA ARG A 15 3.95 -2.57 -9.78
C ARG A 15 4.78 -1.85 -8.73
N MET A 16 6.10 -1.77 -8.95
CA MET A 16 6.96 -0.85 -8.19
C MET A 16 6.57 0.60 -8.50
N THR A 17 6.75 1.50 -7.53
CA THR A 17 6.56 2.94 -7.70
C THR A 17 7.75 3.71 -7.16
N GLY A 18 8.01 4.91 -7.69
CA GLY A 18 9.23 5.68 -7.42
C GLY A 18 10.42 5.24 -8.27
N ALA A 19 11.64 5.59 -7.84
CA ALA A 19 12.87 5.42 -8.61
C ALA A 19 13.44 3.99 -8.65
N GLY A 20 12.98 3.09 -7.77
CA GLY A 20 13.47 1.72 -7.67
C GLY A 20 14.60 1.52 -6.67
N PHE A 21 15.35 0.42 -6.82
CA PHE A 21 16.39 -0.06 -5.87
C PHE A 21 15.92 -0.27 -4.42
N GLY A 22 14.61 -0.43 -4.24
CA GLY A 22 13.94 -0.44 -2.94
C GLY A 22 12.63 0.34 -3.03
N GLY A 23 12.21 0.91 -1.89
CA GLY A 23 11.04 1.78 -1.82
C GLY A 23 9.71 1.02 -1.81
N CYS A 24 8.71 1.58 -2.49
CA CYS A 24 7.33 1.15 -2.39
C CYS A 24 6.84 0.39 -3.63
N ALA A 25 5.82 -0.43 -3.43
CA ALA A 25 4.97 -0.94 -4.50
C ALA A 25 3.55 -0.39 -4.32
N VAL A 26 2.83 -0.26 -5.43
CA VAL A 26 1.40 0.06 -5.44
C VAL A 26 0.63 -1.11 -6.01
N ALA A 27 -0.54 -1.38 -5.45
CA ALA A 27 -1.46 -2.41 -5.91
C ALA A 27 -2.87 -1.85 -5.97
N LEU A 28 -3.57 -2.13 -7.08
CA LEU A 28 -4.99 -1.86 -7.20
C LEU A 28 -5.73 -3.11 -6.73
N MET A 29 -6.57 -2.98 -5.71
CA MET A 29 -7.31 -4.10 -5.14
C MET A 29 -8.78 -3.79 -4.93
N ALA A 30 -9.60 -4.83 -4.89
CA ALA A 30 -10.98 -4.78 -4.41
C ALA A 30 -10.98 -4.34 -2.93
N ALA A 31 -11.85 -3.38 -2.60
CA ALA A 31 -11.84 -2.71 -1.29
C ALA A 31 -12.18 -3.66 -0.14
N ASP A 32 -13.08 -4.62 -0.38
CA ASP A 32 -13.51 -5.67 0.54
C ASP A 32 -12.42 -6.73 0.80
N ALA A 33 -11.48 -6.91 -0.12
CA ALA A 33 -10.37 -7.85 0.02
C ALA A 33 -9.17 -7.29 0.81
N VAL A 34 -9.10 -5.97 1.05
CA VAL A 34 -7.90 -5.31 1.60
C VAL A 34 -7.55 -5.83 3.00
N GLU A 35 -8.52 -5.88 3.91
CA GLU A 35 -8.29 -6.28 5.31
C GLU A 35 -7.69 -7.69 5.42
N ALA A 36 -8.17 -8.64 4.61
CA ALA A 36 -7.64 -10.01 4.59
C ALA A 36 -6.28 -10.11 3.88
N ALA A 37 -6.05 -9.28 2.84
CA ALA A 37 -4.83 -9.34 2.05
C ALA A 37 -3.60 -8.77 2.80
N ILE A 38 -3.75 -7.75 3.65
CA ILE A 38 -2.62 -7.13 4.37
C ILE A 38 -1.78 -8.16 5.15
N PRO A 39 -2.34 -8.94 6.09
CA PRO A 39 -1.54 -9.90 6.86
C PRO A 39 -0.90 -10.96 5.97
N ALA A 40 -1.60 -11.44 4.94
CA ALA A 40 -1.08 -12.42 4.00
C ALA A 40 0.12 -11.89 3.20
N VAL A 41 0.06 -10.64 2.72
CA VAL A 41 1.18 -9.99 2.02
C VAL A 41 2.37 -9.77 2.95
N VAL A 42 2.12 -9.32 4.18
CA VAL A 42 3.17 -9.12 5.19
C VAL A 42 3.90 -10.43 5.48
N GLN A 43 3.16 -11.51 5.74
CA GLN A 43 3.74 -12.83 6.00
C GLN A 43 4.51 -13.36 4.78
N ALA A 44 3.92 -13.29 3.59
CA ALA A 44 4.57 -13.75 2.37
C ALA A 44 5.84 -12.95 2.03
N TYR A 45 5.87 -11.65 2.30
CA TYR A 45 7.07 -10.84 2.11
C TYR A 45 8.15 -11.19 3.14
N HIS A 46 7.79 -11.25 4.43
CA HIS A 46 8.71 -11.60 5.51
C HIS A 46 9.33 -12.99 5.32
N ALA A 47 8.54 -14.01 4.96
CA ALA A 47 9.03 -15.35 4.71
C ALA A 47 10.09 -15.41 3.59
N ARG A 48 10.03 -14.48 2.62
CA ARG A 48 10.93 -14.45 1.46
C ARG A 48 12.16 -13.58 1.65
N THR A 49 12.09 -12.58 2.53
CA THR A 49 13.14 -11.55 2.63
C THR A 49 13.69 -11.36 4.05
N GLY A 50 13.01 -11.89 5.06
CA GLY A 50 13.30 -11.61 6.47
C GLY A 50 12.89 -10.21 6.93
N LEU A 51 12.26 -9.40 6.07
CA LEU A 51 11.91 -8.01 6.35
C LEU A 51 10.42 -7.85 6.62
N ARG A 52 10.07 -6.98 7.58
CA ARG A 52 8.67 -6.58 7.82
C ARG A 52 8.35 -5.33 7.00
N PRO A 53 7.40 -5.39 6.05
CA PRO A 53 7.02 -4.21 5.28
C PRO A 53 5.97 -3.39 6.02
N ALA A 54 5.92 -2.09 5.76
CA ALA A 54 4.77 -1.26 6.07
C ALA A 54 3.75 -1.30 4.92
N VAL A 55 2.46 -1.32 5.24
CA VAL A 55 1.36 -1.39 4.26
C VAL A 55 0.34 -0.33 4.61
N TYR A 56 -0.08 0.46 3.60
CA TYR A 56 -0.99 1.58 3.77
C TYR A 56 -2.13 1.47 2.75
N PRO A 57 -3.36 1.17 3.19
CA PRO A 57 -4.55 1.44 2.39
C PRO A 57 -4.63 2.95 2.14
N THR A 58 -4.61 3.35 0.88
CA THR A 58 -4.60 4.77 0.49
C THR A 58 -5.67 5.06 -0.55
N ARG A 59 -6.05 6.32 -0.64
CA ARG A 59 -6.96 6.87 -1.65
C ARG A 59 -6.31 8.10 -2.26
N ALA A 60 -6.72 8.46 -3.48
CA ALA A 60 -6.32 9.72 -4.07
C ALA A 60 -6.74 10.88 -3.16
N ALA A 61 -5.84 11.82 -2.94
CA ALA A 61 -6.04 12.98 -2.06
C ALA A 61 -5.64 14.26 -2.79
N ALA A 62 -6.14 15.40 -2.28
CA ALA A 62 -5.76 16.70 -2.81
C ALA A 62 -4.25 16.96 -2.64
N GLY A 63 -3.70 17.76 -3.55
CA GLY A 63 -2.33 18.28 -3.44
C GLY A 63 -2.22 19.34 -2.34
N ALA A 64 -1.04 19.97 -2.25
CA ALA A 64 -0.80 21.02 -1.27
C ALA A 64 -1.74 22.22 -1.48
N SER A 65 -2.32 22.71 -0.39
CA SER A 65 -3.19 23.89 -0.37
C SER A 65 -3.05 24.64 0.96
N VAL A 66 -3.48 25.90 1.00
CA VAL A 66 -3.57 26.65 2.26
C VAL A 66 -4.70 26.06 3.11
N ILE A 67 -4.40 25.70 4.35
CA ILE A 67 -5.40 25.33 5.35
C ILE A 67 -5.62 26.57 6.23
N PRO A 68 -6.81 27.21 6.18
CA PRO A 68 -7.10 28.32 7.06
C PRO A 68 -7.05 27.83 8.51
N ILE A 69 -6.29 28.54 9.34
CA ILE A 69 -6.31 28.31 10.78
C ILE A 69 -7.55 29.03 11.31
N ASP A 70 -8.49 28.26 11.82
CA ASP A 70 -9.63 28.80 12.54
C ASP A 70 -9.20 29.16 13.97
N ASN A 71 -9.13 30.46 14.26
CA ASN A 71 -8.74 31.01 15.57
C ASN A 71 -9.95 31.21 16.52
N THR A 72 -11.11 30.63 16.23
CA THR A 72 -12.33 30.79 17.06
C THR A 72 -12.54 29.71 18.13
N ARG A 73 -11.47 29.06 18.62
CA ARG A 73 -11.51 28.16 19.78
C ARG A 73 -10.53 28.57 20.87
#